data_AF-A0A5M3MKC8-F1
#
_entry.id   AF-A0A5M3MKC8-F1
#
_cell.length_a   1.000
_cell.length_b   1.000
_cell.length_c   1.000
_cell.angle_alpha   90.00
_cell.angle_beta   90.00
_cell.angle_gamma   90.00
#
_symmetry.space_group_name_H-M   'P 1'
#
loop_
_entity.id
_entity.type
_entity.pdbx_description
1 polymer ?
#
loop_
_entity_poly.entity_id
_entity_poly.type
_entity_poly.pdbx_seq_one_letter_code
_entity_poly.pdbx_strand_id
1 'polypeptide(L)'
;MKARWGRMWANSPRAHRVAKLNLKAGARSFLKLTADLPKRQISTLVLLTTRHLPLNAYLYRFKRAEEPFCDHCDDAAEETIHHYLFDCPAWGRARHALIRALGRDAESLSFLLTNTKATQPLMRYVNATGRFKAIFGDLCRKTYSSY
;
A
#
# COMPACT_ATOMS: atom_id res chain seq x y z
N MET A 1 1.48 -20.22 -28.34
CA MET A 1 1.91 -18.83 -28.01
C MET A 1 1.97 -18.52 -26.51
N LYS A 2 0.91 -18.77 -25.71
CA LYS A 2 0.88 -18.48 -24.25
C LYS A 2 2.00 -19.17 -23.43
N ALA A 3 2.35 -20.41 -23.75
CA ALA A 3 3.36 -21.18 -23.02
C ALA A 3 4.79 -20.61 -23.13
N ARG A 4 5.16 -20.06 -24.29
CA ARG A 4 6.47 -19.43 -24.51
C ARG A 4 6.60 -18.14 -23.71
N TRP A 5 5.55 -17.30 -23.72
CA TRP A 5 5.49 -16.09 -22.90
C TRP A 5 5.52 -16.39 -21.41
N GLY A 6 4.81 -17.43 -20.95
CA GLY A 6 4.84 -17.86 -19.57
C GLY A 6 6.25 -18.22 -19.08
N ARG A 7 7.01 -18.98 -19.87
CA ARG A 7 8.40 -19.33 -19.55
C ARG A 7 9.33 -18.12 -19.57
N MET A 8 9.20 -17.25 -20.58
CA MET A 8 10.01 -16.02 -20.67
C MET A 8 9.74 -15.07 -19.49
N TRP A 9 8.49 -14.93 -19.07
CA TRP A 9 8.15 -14.14 -17.89
C TRP A 9 8.76 -14.74 -16.63
N ALA A 10 8.54 -16.04 -16.38
CA ALA A 10 9.03 -16.73 -15.18
C ALA A 10 10.56 -16.59 -14.99
N ASN A 11 11.34 -16.65 -16.07
CA ASN A 11 12.79 -16.53 -16.01
C ASN A 11 13.31 -15.08 -16.00
N SER A 12 12.43 -14.09 -16.03
CA SER A 12 12.83 -12.68 -16.10
C SER A 12 13.17 -12.10 -14.72
N PRO A 13 14.17 -11.20 -14.60
CA PRO A 13 14.43 -10.45 -13.36
C PRO A 13 13.23 -9.61 -12.89
N ARG A 14 12.30 -9.28 -13.80
CA ARG A 14 11.05 -8.57 -13.48
C ARG A 14 10.07 -9.48 -12.75
N ALA A 15 9.91 -10.73 -13.17
CA ALA A 15 9.06 -11.68 -12.46
C ALA A 15 9.58 -11.98 -11.06
N HIS A 16 10.90 -12.12 -10.88
CA HIS A 16 11.48 -12.26 -9.53
C HIS A 16 11.19 -11.05 -8.63
N ARG A 17 11.25 -9.83 -9.17
CA ARG A 17 10.89 -8.61 -8.42
C ARG A 17 9.40 -8.58 -8.08
N VAL A 18 8.52 -8.86 -9.05
CA VAL A 18 7.07 -8.88 -8.85
C VAL A 18 6.64 -9.97 -7.86
N ALA A 19 7.26 -11.15 -7.90
CA ALA A 19 7.03 -12.22 -6.94
C ALA A 19 7.37 -11.80 -5.50
N LYS A 20 8.40 -10.95 -5.33
CA LYS A 20 8.77 -10.36 -4.04
C LYS A 20 7.82 -9.25 -3.54
N LEU A 21 6.92 -8.74 -4.36
CA LEU A 21 5.95 -7.69 -3.96
C LEU A 21 4.76 -8.23 -3.15
N ASN A 22 4.82 -9.48 -2.66
CA ASN A 22 3.68 -10.18 -2.04
C ASN A 22 2.41 -10.21 -2.91
N LEU A 23 2.53 -9.97 -4.22
CA LEU A 23 1.55 -10.32 -5.24
C LEU A 23 1.53 -11.84 -5.44
N LYS A 24 1.37 -12.62 -4.35
CA LYS A 24 1.07 -14.06 -4.41
C LYS A 24 -0.21 -14.31 -5.21
N ALA A 25 -1.03 -13.29 -5.25
CA ALA A 25 -2.24 -13.18 -5.99
C ALA A 25 -1.88 -12.73 -7.43
N GLY A 26 -1.71 -13.69 -8.35
CA GLY A 26 -1.47 -13.39 -9.77
C GLY A 26 -2.55 -12.47 -10.37
N ALA A 27 -2.29 -11.87 -11.55
CA ALA A 27 -3.08 -10.77 -12.15
C ALA A 27 -4.61 -10.87 -12.00
N ARG A 28 -5.21 -12.06 -12.08
CA ARG A 28 -6.67 -12.27 -11.90
C ARG A 28 -7.19 -11.87 -10.52
N SER A 29 -6.45 -12.16 -9.46
CA SER A 29 -6.86 -11.83 -8.10
C SER A 29 -6.73 -10.34 -7.80
N PHE A 30 -5.73 -9.66 -8.37
CA PHE A 30 -5.63 -8.20 -8.34
C PHE A 30 -6.78 -7.55 -9.12
N LEU A 31 -7.15 -8.10 -10.28
CA LEU A 31 -8.34 -7.65 -11.02
C LEU A 31 -9.62 -7.82 -10.21
N LYS A 32 -9.81 -8.94 -9.50
CA LYS A 32 -10.94 -9.13 -8.58
C LYS A 32 -10.92 -8.14 -7.42
N LEU A 33 -9.75 -7.88 -6.84
CA LEU A 33 -9.57 -6.96 -5.73
C LEU A 33 -9.94 -5.52 -6.11
N THR A 34 -9.66 -5.14 -7.35
CA THR A 34 -9.78 -3.75 -7.82
C THR A 34 -11.06 -3.47 -8.60
N ALA A 35 -11.85 -4.49 -8.94
CA ALA A 35 -13.01 -4.39 -9.82
C ALA A 35 -13.99 -3.28 -9.41
N ASP A 36 -14.30 -3.19 -8.11
CA ASP A 36 -15.31 -2.26 -7.58
C ASP A 36 -14.71 -1.05 -6.84
N LEU A 37 -13.39 -0.84 -6.98
CA LEU A 37 -12.69 0.23 -6.27
C LEU A 37 -12.67 1.51 -7.10
N PRO A 38 -12.84 2.69 -6.46
CA PRO A 38 -12.55 3.96 -7.11
C PRO A 38 -11.11 4.00 -7.61
N LYS A 39 -10.88 4.61 -8.79
CA LYS A 39 -9.55 4.74 -9.42
C LYS A 39 -8.45 5.23 -8.47
N ARG A 40 -8.80 6.14 -7.54
CA ARG A 40 -7.87 6.66 -6.52
C ARG A 40 -7.41 5.57 -5.55
N GLN A 41 -8.33 4.75 -5.03
CA GLN A 41 -7.99 3.62 -4.16
C GLN A 41 -7.15 2.57 -4.90
N ILE A 42 -7.48 2.30 -6.18
CA ILE A 42 -6.66 1.42 -7.03
C ILE A 42 -5.23 1.96 -7.14
N SER A 43 -5.09 3.26 -7.46
CA SER A 43 -3.77 3.90 -7.59
C SER A 43 -2.96 3.81 -6.29
N THR A 44 -3.57 4.10 -5.14
CA THR A 44 -2.92 3.97 -3.83
C THR A 44 -2.48 2.53 -3.57
N LEU A 45 -3.33 1.54 -3.85
CA LEU A 45 -3.01 0.13 -3.65
C LEU A 45 -1.88 -0.35 -4.57
N VAL A 46 -1.89 0.07 -5.84
CA VAL A 46 -0.80 -0.22 -6.79
C VAL A 46 0.50 0.34 -6.25
N LEU A 47 0.52 1.62 -5.84
CA LEU A 47 1.74 2.25 -5.34
C LEU A 47 2.24 1.58 -4.06
N LEU A 48 1.34 1.19 -3.14
CA LEU A 48 1.70 0.48 -1.92
C LEU A 48 2.33 -0.87 -2.25
N THR A 49 1.70 -1.59 -3.18
CA THR A 49 2.16 -2.91 -3.62
C THR A 49 3.50 -2.85 -4.34
N THR A 50 3.69 -1.87 -5.22
CA THR A 50 4.96 -1.68 -5.94
C THR A 50 6.03 -0.97 -5.13
N ARG A 51 5.69 -0.53 -3.92
CA ARG A 51 6.57 0.25 -3.02
C ARG A 51 7.05 1.56 -3.63
N HIS A 52 6.16 2.24 -4.34
CA HIS A 52 6.43 3.49 -5.06
C HIS A 52 5.71 4.70 -4.45
N LEU A 53 5.26 4.62 -3.19
CA LEU A 53 4.73 5.80 -2.52
C LEU A 53 5.87 6.81 -2.30
N PRO A 54 5.56 8.11 -2.33
CA PRO A 54 6.53 9.16 -2.04
C PRO A 54 6.76 9.27 -0.53
N LEU A 55 7.30 8.19 0.05
CA LEU A 55 7.91 8.18 1.36
C LEU A 55 9.39 8.54 1.22
N ASN A 56 9.99 9.13 2.25
CA ASN A 56 11.33 9.71 2.20
C ASN A 56 12.39 8.70 1.79
N ALA A 57 12.35 7.45 2.28
CA ALA A 57 13.29 6.40 1.86
C ALA A 57 13.19 6.07 0.35
N TYR A 58 12.00 6.16 -0.25
CA TYR A 58 11.83 5.97 -1.69
C TYR A 58 12.29 7.22 -2.47
N LEU A 59 11.95 8.42 -2.00
CA LEU A 59 12.30 9.68 -2.64
C LEU A 59 13.80 9.98 -2.62
N TYR A 60 14.48 9.64 -1.52
CA TYR A 60 15.92 9.81 -1.34
C TYR A 60 16.72 9.06 -2.41
N ARG A 61 16.28 7.87 -2.81
CA ARG A 61 16.90 7.09 -3.91
C ARG A 61 16.96 7.84 -5.25
N PHE A 62 16.06 8.80 -5.44
CA PHE A 62 16.00 9.64 -6.63
C PHE A 62 16.41 11.10 -6.35
N LYS A 63 17.03 11.37 -5.18
CA LYS A 63 17.45 12.71 -4.74
C LYS A 63 16.30 13.72 -4.70
N ARG A 64 15.10 13.26 -4.34
CA ARG A 64 13.88 14.10 -4.21
C ARG A 64 13.48 14.40 -2.77
N ALA A 65 14.15 13.76 -1.82
CA ALA A 65 14.14 14.10 -0.40
C ALA A 65 15.60 14.31 0.02
N GLU A 66 15.83 15.20 0.98
CA GLU A 66 17.18 15.47 1.51
C GLU A 66 17.71 14.27 2.29
N GLU A 67 16.82 13.63 3.06
CA GLU A 67 17.14 12.48 3.91
C GLU A 67 16.13 11.33 3.72
N PRO A 68 16.50 10.08 4.05
CA PRO A 68 15.60 8.94 3.96
C PRO A 68 14.68 8.77 5.18
N PHE A 69 14.83 9.61 6.21
CA PHE A 69 14.19 9.42 7.51
C PHE A 69 12.74 9.93 7.55
N CYS A 70 11.99 9.46 8.53
CA CYS A 70 10.62 9.87 8.76
C CYS A 70 10.56 11.22 9.49
N ASP A 71 9.97 12.23 8.86
CA ASP A 71 9.82 13.57 9.45
C ASP A 71 8.75 13.63 10.56
N HIS A 72 8.03 12.52 10.79
CA HIS A 72 6.86 12.48 11.68
C HIS A 72 7.15 11.82 13.02
N CYS A 73 8.31 11.18 13.19
CA CYS A 73 8.70 10.55 14.45
C CYS A 73 10.16 10.87 14.81
N ASP A 74 10.45 10.87 16.10
CA ASP A 74 11.77 11.24 16.64
C ASP A 74 12.82 10.12 16.51
N ASP A 75 12.43 8.95 16.02
CA ASP A 75 13.26 7.73 16.04
C ASP A 75 14.34 7.70 14.93
N ALA A 76 14.48 8.75 14.11
CA ALA A 76 15.36 8.81 12.95
C ALA A 76 15.29 7.55 12.03
N ALA A 77 14.13 6.89 12.00
CA ALA A 77 13.92 5.67 11.26
C ALA A 77 13.71 5.98 9.77
N GLU A 78 14.26 5.16 8.87
CA GLU A 78 13.97 5.27 7.44
C GLU A 78 12.46 5.16 7.17
N GLU A 79 11.90 6.12 6.43
CA GLU A 79 10.47 6.14 6.11
C GLU A 79 10.16 5.13 5.00
N THR A 80 10.16 3.84 5.35
CA THR A 80 9.75 2.75 4.46
C THR A 80 8.25 2.49 4.57
N ILE A 81 7.68 1.67 3.67
CA ILE A 81 6.28 1.23 3.81
C ILE A 81 6.06 0.43 5.09
N HIS A 82 7.06 -0.33 5.52
CA HIS A 82 6.98 -1.08 6.77
C HIS A 82 6.89 -0.12 7.97
N HIS A 83 7.81 0.85 8.02
CA HIS A 83 7.79 1.88 9.05
C HIS A 83 6.46 2.64 9.04
N TYR A 84 6.02 3.10 7.87
CA TYR A 84 4.75 3.79 7.71
C TYR A 84 3.58 2.97 8.29
N LEU A 85 3.37 1.73 7.82
CA LEU A 85 2.22 0.93 8.20
C LEU A 85 2.27 0.39 9.64
N PHE A 86 3.44 -0.02 10.13
CA PHE A 86 3.55 -0.84 11.34
C PHE A 86 4.27 -0.16 12.49
N ASP A 87 5.30 0.65 12.22
CA ASP A 87 6.24 1.06 13.28
C ASP A 87 6.04 2.51 13.71
N CYS A 88 5.73 3.40 12.76
CA CYS A 88 5.74 4.84 12.99
C CYS A 88 4.79 5.26 14.12
N PRO A 89 5.29 5.85 15.22
CA PRO A 89 4.46 6.23 16.37
C PRO A 89 3.46 7.34 16.02
N ALA A 90 3.81 8.23 15.09
CA ALA A 90 2.93 9.31 14.60
C ALA A 90 1.57 8.78 14.10
N TRP A 91 1.60 7.60 13.47
CA TRP A 91 0.41 6.96 12.91
C TRP A 91 -0.26 5.98 13.87
N GLY A 92 0.12 5.97 15.16
CA GLY A 92 -0.38 5.04 16.17
C GLY A 92 -1.90 5.03 16.29
N ARG A 93 -2.57 6.20 16.26
CA ARG A 93 -4.04 6.27 16.30
C ARG A 93 -4.70 5.64 15.07
N ALA A 94 -4.19 5.95 13.88
CA ALA A 94 -4.69 5.36 12.63
C ALA A 94 -4.46 3.84 12.61
N ARG A 95 -3.26 3.40 13.01
CA ARG A 95 -2.89 1.98 13.11
C ARG A 95 -3.76 1.24 14.12
N HIS A 96 -4.06 1.86 15.26
CA HIS A 96 -4.98 1.27 16.24
C HIS A 96 -6.37 1.04 15.66
N ALA A 97 -6.92 1.98 14.89
CA ALA A 97 -8.20 1.79 14.19
C ALA A 97 -8.13 0.66 13.15
N LEU A 98 -7.01 0.55 12.42
CA LEU A 98 -6.76 -0.54 11.47
C LEU A 98 -6.72 -1.91 12.18
N ILE A 99 -5.98 -2.01 13.28
CA ILE A 99 -5.89 -3.23 14.11
C ILE A 99 -7.25 -3.59 14.70
N ARG A 100 -8.03 -2.62 15.18
CA ARG A 100 -9.39 -2.88 15.68
C ARG A 100 -10.32 -3.45 14.60
N ALA A 101 -10.14 -3.04 13.34
CA ALA A 101 -10.97 -3.51 12.23
C ALA A 101 -10.57 -4.90 11.70
N LEU A 102 -9.28 -5.25 11.78
CA LEU A 102 -8.73 -6.45 11.13
C LEU A 102 -8.11 -7.47 12.10
N GLY A 103 -7.96 -7.14 13.38
CA GLY A 103 -7.27 -7.98 14.36
C GLY A 103 -5.81 -8.26 13.96
N ARG A 104 -5.38 -9.51 14.15
CA ARG A 104 -4.01 -9.96 13.82
C ARG A 104 -3.69 -9.86 12.32
N ASP A 105 -4.71 -9.88 11.46
CA ASP A 105 -4.50 -9.74 10.01
C ASP A 105 -3.96 -8.34 9.64
N ALA A 106 -4.14 -7.34 10.52
CA ALA A 106 -3.58 -6.00 10.34
C ALA A 106 -2.05 -5.98 10.33
N GLU A 107 -1.38 -6.96 10.93
CA GLU A 107 0.08 -7.04 11.03
C GLU A 107 0.71 -7.67 9.77
N SER A 108 -0.10 -8.24 8.88
CA SER A 108 0.37 -8.88 7.66
C SER A 108 0.34 -7.93 6.48
N LEU A 109 1.52 -7.47 6.04
CA LEU A 109 1.64 -6.68 4.81
C LEU A 109 1.01 -7.39 3.60
N SER A 110 1.19 -8.71 3.50
CA SER A 110 0.58 -9.47 2.41
C SER A 110 -0.95 -9.42 2.47
N PHE A 111 -1.54 -9.53 3.67
CA PHE A 111 -2.99 -9.45 3.84
C PHE A 111 -3.52 -8.05 3.47
N LEU A 112 -2.88 -7.00 3.98
CA LEU A 112 -3.27 -5.61 3.72
C LEU A 112 -3.30 -5.28 2.22
N LEU A 113 -2.35 -5.83 1.44
CA LEU A 113 -2.19 -5.50 0.03
C LEU A 113 -2.98 -6.40 -0.93
N THR A 114 -3.43 -7.58 -0.48
CA THR A 114 -4.04 -8.58 -1.37
C THR A 114 -5.47 -8.95 -1.03
N ASN A 115 -5.94 -8.66 0.19
CA ASN A 115 -7.26 -9.05 0.64
C ASN A 115 -8.30 -7.91 0.45
N THR A 116 -9.45 -8.24 -0.13
CA THR A 116 -10.57 -7.32 -0.31
C THR A 116 -11.12 -6.80 1.03
N LYS A 117 -11.10 -7.63 2.07
CA LYS A 117 -11.52 -7.24 3.43
C LYS A 117 -10.62 -6.16 4.02
N ALA A 118 -9.33 -6.14 3.65
CA ALA A 118 -8.37 -5.17 4.14
C ALA A 118 -8.46 -3.82 3.43
N THR A 119 -9.04 -3.77 2.21
CA THR A 119 -8.96 -2.59 1.36
C THR A 119 -9.56 -1.35 2.01
N GLN A 120 -10.81 -1.40 2.47
CA GLN A 120 -11.44 -0.21 3.08
C GLN A 120 -10.78 0.20 4.40
N PRO A 121 -10.46 -0.73 5.34
CA PRO A 121 -9.67 -0.40 6.52
C PRO A 121 -8.32 0.26 6.19
N LEU A 122 -7.60 -0.26 5.19
CA LEU A 122 -6.33 0.30 4.72
C LEU A 122 -6.50 1.70 4.12
N MET A 123 -7.53 1.92 3.29
CA MET A 123 -7.80 3.25 2.73
C MET A 123 -8.17 4.27 3.82
N ARG A 124 -8.91 3.86 4.84
CA ARG A 124 -9.20 4.71 6.02
C ARG A 124 -7.94 5.03 6.79
N TYR A 125 -7.05 4.05 6.98
CA TYR A 125 -5.74 4.27 7.58
C TYR A 125 -4.95 5.33 6.80
N VAL A 126 -4.81 5.16 5.47
CA VAL A 126 -4.08 6.11 4.61
C VAL A 126 -4.72 7.50 4.61
N ASN A 127 -6.05 7.58 4.68
CA ASN A 127 -6.75 8.86 4.76
C ASN A 127 -6.53 9.55 6.13
N ALA A 128 -6.54 8.78 7.21
CA ALA A 128 -6.40 9.27 8.58
C ALA A 128 -5.00 9.77 8.90
N THR A 129 -3.96 9.24 8.25
CA THR A 129 -2.59 9.78 8.39
C THR A 129 -2.47 11.16 7.72
N GLY A 130 -3.28 11.46 6.71
CA GLY A 130 -3.20 12.72 5.97
C GLY A 130 -1.93 12.89 5.11
N ARG A 131 -0.91 12.04 5.30
CA ARG A 131 0.40 12.05 4.61
C ARG A 131 0.27 12.20 3.09
N PHE A 132 -0.73 11.53 2.50
CA PHE A 132 -0.93 11.50 1.05
C PHE A 132 -2.20 12.22 0.57
N LYS A 133 -2.80 13.07 1.42
CA LYS A 133 -4.04 13.79 1.10
C LYS A 133 -3.87 14.70 -0.12
N ALA A 134 -2.70 15.32 -0.29
CA ALA A 134 -2.40 16.15 -1.46
C ALA A 134 -2.34 15.36 -2.78
N ILE A 135 -2.03 14.05 -2.72
CA ILE A 135 -1.81 13.20 -3.90
C ILE A 135 -3.09 12.46 -4.28
N PHE A 136 -3.74 11.84 -3.29
CA PHE A 136 -4.91 10.99 -3.53
C PHE A 136 -6.24 11.69 -3.21
N GLY A 137 -6.22 12.83 -2.52
CA GLY A 137 -7.42 13.44 -1.97
C GLY A 137 -8.05 12.57 -0.88
N ASP A 138 -9.38 12.65 -0.75
CA ASP A 138 -10.13 11.78 0.15
C ASP A 138 -10.24 10.37 -0.42
N LEU A 139 -9.77 9.40 0.37
CA LEU A 139 -9.80 7.98 0.05
C LEU A 139 -11.00 7.25 0.67
N CYS A 140 -11.79 7.89 1.54
CA CYS A 140 -12.99 7.28 2.09
C CYS A 140 -14.07 7.12 1.01
N ARG A 141 -14.69 5.94 0.93
CA ARG A 141 -15.83 5.72 0.04
C ARG A 141 -17.01 6.55 0.57
N LYS A 142 -17.47 7.52 -0.22
CA LYS A 142 -18.69 8.28 0.08
C LYS A 142 -19.88 7.31 0.01
N THR A 143 -20.51 7.03 1.15
CA THR A 143 -21.85 6.46 1.16
C THR A 143 -22.80 7.60 0.82
N TYR A 144 -23.22 7.69 -0.43
CA TYR A 144 -24.41 8.49 -0.73
C TYR A 144 -25.57 7.76 -0.05
N SER A 145 -26.10 8.35 1.02
CA SER A 145 -27.37 7.93 1.60
C SER A 145 -28.42 8.17 0.53
N SER A 146 -28.93 7.09 -0.07
CA SER A 146 -30.13 7.16 -0.91
C SER A 146 -31.28 7.53 0.01
N TYR A 147 -31.62 8.82 0.04
CA TYR A 147 -32.92 9.30 0.47
C TYR A 147 -33.91 9.13 -0.68
#